data_AF-A0A4P5QS65-F1
#
_entry.id   AF-A0A4P5QS65-F1
#
_cell.length_a   1.000
_cell.length_b   1.000
_cell.length_c   1.000
_cell.angle_alpha   90.00
_cell.angle_beta   90.00
_cell.angle_gamma   90.00
#
_symmetry.space_group_name_H-M   'P 1'
#
loop_
_entity.id
_entity.type
_entity.pdbx_description
1 polymer ?
#
loop_
_entity_poly.entity_id
_entity_poly.type
_entity_poly.pdbx_seq_one_letter_code
_entity_poly.pdbx_strand_id
1 'polypeptide(L)'
;MLTQLNTKRAGFTLVEIMIVVAIIALLAAIAVPNFLRSRKRSQATQVLEDLRILDSAVDQYAIENNKASGNPDFADLQAYVKTGTRLYSSANTDILGNSFGTFTIDTPPKVSDATFTALSDVAPSSFWSPYK
;
A
#
# COMPACT_ATOMS: atom_id res chain seq x y z
N MET A 1 7.52 -60.02 36.45
CA MET A 1 6.86 -59.92 35.13
C MET A 1 6.26 -58.53 35.03
N LEU A 2 6.75 -57.67 34.15
CA LEU A 2 6.28 -56.29 33.98
C LEU A 2 5.22 -56.27 32.88
N THR A 3 3.98 -55.96 33.26
CA THR A 3 2.83 -55.90 32.35
C THR A 3 2.95 -54.67 31.45
N GLN A 4 3.06 -54.90 30.14
CA GLN A 4 3.14 -53.85 29.13
C GLN A 4 1.78 -53.14 28.99
N LEU A 5 1.73 -51.85 29.29
CA LEU A 5 0.55 -51.01 29.09
C LEU A 5 0.44 -50.66 27.60
N ASN A 6 -0.52 -51.26 26.90
CA ASN A 6 -0.83 -50.95 25.51
C ASN A 6 -1.54 -49.58 25.42
N THR A 7 -0.78 -48.53 25.13
CA THR A 7 -1.32 -47.21 24.81
C THR A 7 -1.95 -47.23 23.43
N LYS A 8 -3.30 -47.21 23.37
CA LYS A 8 -4.03 -47.06 22.10
C LYS A 8 -3.62 -45.74 21.44
N ARG A 9 -2.93 -45.82 20.31
CA ARG A 9 -2.68 -44.64 19.46
C ARG A 9 -4.02 -44.23 18.84
N ALA A 10 -4.56 -43.09 19.28
CA ALA A 10 -5.70 -42.46 18.63
C ALA A 10 -5.24 -41.90 17.27
N GLY A 11 -5.78 -42.45 16.18
CA GLY A 11 -5.55 -41.94 14.83
C GLY A 11 -6.60 -40.90 14.46
N PHE A 12 -6.20 -39.92 13.65
CA PHE A 12 -7.10 -38.92 13.07
C PHE A 12 -8.04 -39.59 12.07
N THR A 13 -9.34 -39.32 12.12
CA THR A 13 -10.29 -39.85 11.13
C THR A 13 -10.33 -38.99 9.87
N LEU A 14 -10.65 -39.61 8.73
CA LEU A 14 -10.85 -38.87 7.47
C LEU A 14 -12.03 -37.89 7.58
N VAL A 15 -13.07 -38.26 8.33
CA VAL A 15 -14.26 -37.41 8.53
C VAL A 15 -13.90 -36.15 9.32
N GLU A 16 -13.04 -36.25 10.34
CA GLU A 16 -12.57 -35.07 11.08
C GLU A 16 -11.81 -34.10 10.18
N ILE A 17 -10.91 -34.59 9.32
CA ILE A 17 -10.21 -33.72 8.36
C ILE A 17 -11.18 -33.09 7.36
N MET A 18 -12.16 -33.83 6.85
CA MET A 18 -13.12 -33.30 5.88
C MET A 18 -13.93 -32.14 6.45
N ILE A 19 -14.45 -32.26 7.67
CA ILE A 19 -15.23 -31.20 8.31
C ILE A 19 -14.35 -29.97 8.58
N VAL A 20 -13.12 -30.18 9.05
CA VAL A 20 -12.18 -29.08 9.33
C VAL A 20 -11.85 -28.30 8.04
N VAL A 21 -11.52 -28.99 6.95
CA VAL A 21 -11.24 -28.33 5.67
C VAL A 21 -12.47 -27.63 5.12
N ALA A 22 -13.67 -28.20 5.28
CA ALA A 22 -14.92 -27.55 4.85
C ALA A 22 -15.17 -26.22 5.60
N ILE A 23 -14.95 -26.19 6.92
CA ILE A 23 -15.10 -24.97 7.72
C ILE A 23 -14.03 -23.93 7.34
N ILE A 24 -12.77 -24.35 7.17
CA ILE A 24 -11.68 -23.44 6.74
C ILE A 24 -11.99 -22.85 5.37
N ALA A 25 -12.49 -23.66 4.42
CA ALA A 25 -12.85 -23.19 3.08
C ALA A 25 -13.97 -22.14 3.12
N LEU A 26 -15.00 -22.35 3.95
CA LEU A 26 -16.09 -21.39 4.15
C LEU A 26 -15.57 -20.06 4.72
N LEU A 27 -14.73 -20.12 5.75
CA LEU A 27 -14.15 -18.91 6.37
C LEU A 27 -13.24 -18.17 5.38
N ALA A 28 -12.40 -18.90 4.63
CA ALA A 28 -11.50 -18.33 3.64
C ALA A 28 -12.26 -17.64 2.50
N ALA A 29 -13.38 -18.21 2.05
CA ALA A 29 -14.20 -17.63 0.98
C ALA A 29 -14.72 -16.22 1.31
N ILE A 30 -15.01 -15.94 2.59
CA ILE A 30 -15.48 -14.62 3.04
C ILE A 30 -14.29 -13.72 3.42
N ALA A 31 -13.28 -14.29 4.11
CA ALA A 31 -12.17 -13.52 4.68
C ALA A 31 -11.21 -12.99 3.60
N VAL A 32 -10.86 -13.80 2.60
CA VAL A 32 -9.87 -13.45 1.56
C VAL A 32 -10.27 -12.22 0.75
N PRO A 33 -11.48 -12.12 0.13
CA PRO A 33 -11.84 -10.94 -0.65
C PRO A 33 -11.90 -9.67 0.20
N ASN A 34 -12.38 -9.77 1.44
CA ASN A 34 -12.43 -8.64 2.36
C ASN A 34 -11.02 -8.16 2.74
N PHE A 35 -10.10 -9.10 3.01
CA PHE A 35 -8.71 -8.78 3.31
C PHE A 35 -8.02 -8.10 2.12
N LEU A 36 -8.22 -8.59 0.89
CA LEU A 36 -7.67 -7.97 -0.32
C LEU A 36 -8.18 -6.54 -0.50
N ARG A 37 -9.49 -6.31 -0.29
CA ARG A 37 -10.09 -4.96 -0.37
C ARG A 37 -9.51 -4.03 0.70
N SER A 38 -9.35 -4.51 1.93
CA SER A 38 -8.74 -3.74 3.02
C SER A 38 -7.29 -3.37 2.72
N ARG A 39 -6.52 -4.30 2.14
CA ARG A 39 -5.14 -4.05 1.71
C ARG A 39 -5.07 -2.96 0.64
N LYS A 40 -5.91 -3.04 -0.40
CA LYS A 40 -5.98 -2.00 -1.43
C LYS A 40 -6.33 -0.63 -0.85
N ARG A 41 -7.28 -0.58 0.10
CA ARG A 41 -7.64 0.67 0.77
C ARG A 41 -6.46 1.26 1.56
N SER A 42 -5.69 0.43 2.24
CA SER A 42 -4.46 0.85 2.93
C SER A 42 -3.43 1.42 1.94
N GLN A 43 -3.25 0.75 0.79
CA GLN A 43 -2.38 1.24 -0.29
C GLN A 43 -2.86 2.60 -0.82
N ALA A 44 -4.16 2.80 -1.04
CA ALA A 44 -4.71 4.08 -1.48
C ALA A 44 -4.42 5.21 -0.48
N THR A 45 -4.63 4.97 0.82
CA THR A 45 -4.29 5.93 1.88
C THR A 45 -2.79 6.24 1.90
N GLN A 46 -1.94 5.24 1.70
CA GLN A 46 -0.50 5.43 1.67
C GLN A 46 -0.08 6.30 0.49
N VAL A 47 -0.57 6.02 -0.73
CA VAL A 47 -0.27 6.84 -1.91
C VAL A 47 -0.74 8.28 -1.73
N LEU A 48 -1.93 8.49 -1.14
CA LEU A 48 -2.42 9.84 -0.85
C LEU A 48 -1.51 10.58 0.14
N GLU A 49 -1.04 9.90 1.19
CA GLU A 49 -0.10 10.49 2.15
C GLU A 49 1.24 10.80 1.50
N ASP A 50 1.70 9.92 0.62
CA ASP A 50 2.93 10.11 -0.12
C ASP A 50 2.85 11.36 -1.03
N LEU A 51 1.72 11.57 -1.71
CA LEU A 51 1.46 12.77 -2.51
C LEU A 51 1.50 14.04 -1.65
N ARG A 52 0.95 14.02 -0.44
CA ARG A 52 0.98 15.17 0.49
C ARG A 52 2.39 15.50 0.97
N ILE A 53 3.19 14.47 1.25
CA ILE A 53 4.59 14.66 1.64
C ILE A 53 5.38 15.27 0.47
N LEU A 54 5.14 14.80 -0.76
CA LEU A 54 5.79 15.33 -1.95
C LEU A 54 5.36 16.78 -2.25
N ASP A 55 4.07 17.09 -2.08
CA ASP A 55 3.52 18.44 -2.20
C ASP A 55 4.24 19.42 -1.25
N SER A 56 4.34 19.02 0.02
CA SER A 56 5.08 19.79 1.04
C SER A 56 6.57 19.92 0.72
N ALA A 57 7.19 18.88 0.16
CA ALA A 57 8.59 18.90 -0.25
C ALA A 57 8.84 19.84 -1.42
N VAL A 58 7.92 19.90 -2.40
CA VAL A 58 7.99 20.83 -3.53
C VAL A 58 7.90 22.28 -3.04
N ASP A 59 6.96 22.56 -2.14
CA ASP A 59 6.81 23.89 -1.54
C ASP A 59 8.07 24.30 -0.75
N GLN A 60 8.64 23.39 0.03
CA GLN A 60 9.84 23.66 0.80
C GLN A 60 11.05 23.93 -0.12
N TYR A 61 11.21 23.14 -1.18
CA TYR A 61 12.23 23.36 -2.20
C TYR A 61 12.07 24.74 -2.88
N ALA A 62 10.85 25.11 -3.24
CA ALA A 62 10.55 26.38 -3.89
C ALA A 62 10.90 27.58 -2.99
N ILE A 63 10.57 27.50 -1.70
CA ILE A 63 10.87 28.53 -0.70
C ILE A 63 12.38 28.68 -0.51
N GLU A 64 13.12 27.58 -0.32
CA GLU A 64 14.57 27.62 -0.06
C GLU A 64 15.36 28.12 -1.26
N ASN A 65 14.93 27.76 -2.48
CA ASN A 65 15.60 28.16 -3.72
C ASN A 65 15.06 29.48 -4.31
N ASN A 66 14.11 30.14 -3.62
CA ASN A 66 13.44 31.36 -4.08
C ASN A 66 12.88 31.22 -5.52
N LYS A 67 12.30 30.06 -5.84
CA LYS A 67 11.76 29.77 -7.18
C LYS A 67 10.25 29.97 -7.18
N ALA A 68 9.77 30.84 -8.06
CA ALA A 68 8.33 31.04 -8.29
C ALA A 68 7.73 30.01 -9.27
N SER A 69 8.56 29.32 -10.06
CA SER A 69 8.14 28.34 -11.04
C SER A 69 9.30 27.39 -11.38
N GLY A 70 8.98 26.15 -11.77
CA GLY A 70 9.98 25.19 -12.21
C GLY A 70 9.55 23.75 -11.94
N ASN A 71 10.33 22.81 -12.47
CA ASN A 71 10.05 21.39 -12.36
C ASN A 71 11.20 20.73 -11.60
N PRO A 72 11.15 20.67 -10.25
CA PRO A 72 12.18 19.98 -9.48
C PRO A 72 12.18 18.49 -9.84
N ASP A 73 13.36 17.89 -9.92
CA ASP A 73 13.45 16.44 -10.04
C ASP A 73 13.24 15.80 -8.66
N PHE A 74 12.87 14.52 -8.63
CA PHE A 74 12.72 13.78 -7.39
C PHE A 74 14.00 13.78 -6.54
N ALA A 75 15.17 13.81 -7.19
CA ALA A 75 16.45 13.91 -6.53
C ALA A 75 16.60 15.20 -5.69
N ASP A 76 16.06 16.32 -6.18
CA ASP A 76 16.06 17.60 -5.46
C ASP A 76 15.11 17.55 -4.25
N LEU A 77 13.97 16.86 -4.42
CA LEU A 77 12.93 16.72 -3.39
C LEU A 77 13.32 15.72 -2.29
N GLN A 78 14.21 14.77 -2.59
CA GLN A 78 14.62 13.72 -1.67
C GLN A 78 15.23 14.28 -0.38
N ALA A 79 15.88 15.45 -0.43
CA ALA A 79 16.43 16.12 0.74
C ALA A 79 15.36 16.57 1.75
N TYR A 80 14.14 16.81 1.28
CA TYR A 80 13.00 17.27 2.10
C TYR A 80 12.10 16.12 2.57
N VAL A 81 12.39 14.89 2.15
CA VAL A 81 11.69 13.69 2.59
C VAL A 81 12.49 13.02 3.71
N LYS A 82 11.80 12.58 4.77
CA LYS A 82 12.44 11.93 5.91
C LYS A 82 13.20 10.67 5.51
N THR A 83 14.47 10.60 5.90
CA THR A 83 15.33 9.42 5.71
C THR A 83 14.75 8.18 6.39
N GLY A 84 14.84 7.03 5.72
CA GLY A 84 14.32 5.74 6.21
C GLY A 84 12.83 5.52 5.92
N THR A 85 12.15 6.47 5.29
CA THR A 85 10.81 6.25 4.73
C THR A 85 10.89 5.50 3.40
N ARG A 86 9.79 4.86 3.00
CA ARG A 86 9.68 4.23 1.67
C ARG A 86 9.95 5.27 0.59
N LEU A 87 9.34 6.44 0.67
CA LEU A 87 9.47 7.49 -0.34
C LEU A 87 10.92 7.90 -0.58
N TYR A 88 11.68 8.11 0.50
CA TYR A 88 13.10 8.47 0.38
C TYR A 88 13.87 7.51 -0.53
N SER A 89 13.61 6.21 -0.46
CA SER A 89 14.27 5.19 -1.28
C SER A 89 13.51 4.78 -2.54
N SER A 90 12.34 5.36 -2.82
CA SER A 90 11.44 4.90 -3.89
C SER A 90 11.77 5.44 -5.28
N ALA A 91 12.80 6.25 -5.48
CA ALA A 91 13.19 6.76 -6.81
C ALA A 91 11.98 7.25 -7.65
N ASN A 92 11.11 8.06 -7.04
CA ASN A 92 9.87 8.57 -7.64
C ASN A 92 8.76 7.53 -7.93
N THR A 93 8.68 6.41 -7.21
CA THR A 93 7.61 5.41 -7.36
C THR A 93 6.69 5.28 -6.14
N ASP A 94 5.42 4.98 -6.39
CA ASP A 94 4.45 4.64 -5.38
C ASP A 94 4.60 3.19 -4.87
N ILE A 95 3.73 2.77 -3.95
CA ILE A 95 3.74 1.39 -3.41
C ILE A 95 3.31 0.32 -4.43
N LEU A 96 2.71 0.71 -5.55
CA LEU A 96 2.37 -0.17 -6.66
C LEU A 96 3.50 -0.22 -7.72
N GLY A 97 4.55 0.60 -7.57
CA GLY A 97 5.67 0.70 -8.49
C GLY A 97 5.46 1.67 -9.65
N ASN A 98 4.38 2.46 -9.64
CA ASN A 98 4.10 3.46 -10.68
C ASN A 98 4.75 4.80 -10.29
N SER A 99 5.22 5.57 -11.28
CA SER A 99 5.86 6.85 -11.00
C SER A 99 4.86 7.96 -10.68
N PHE A 100 5.18 8.85 -9.73
CA PHE A 100 4.35 10.04 -9.41
C PHE A 100 4.38 11.13 -10.50
N GLY A 101 5.14 10.93 -11.58
CA GLY A 101 5.20 11.85 -12.70
C GLY A 101 6.13 13.04 -12.44
N THR A 102 5.86 14.14 -13.13
CA THR A 102 6.65 15.39 -13.02
C THR A 102 6.12 16.25 -11.88
N PHE A 103 7.03 16.74 -11.05
CA PHE A 103 6.72 17.74 -10.03
C PHE A 103 6.84 19.14 -10.63
N THR A 104 5.89 20.01 -10.30
CA THR A 104 5.85 21.40 -10.75
C THR A 104 5.56 22.28 -9.54
N ILE A 105 6.33 23.35 -9.37
CA ILE A 105 6.07 24.35 -8.33
C ILE A 105 4.69 25.00 -8.62
N ASP A 106 3.90 25.24 -7.59
CA ASP A 106 2.56 25.87 -7.65
C ASP A 106 1.46 25.00 -8.31
N THR A 107 1.70 23.71 -8.50
CA THR A 107 0.64 22.76 -8.89
C THR A 107 0.82 21.45 -8.13
N PRO A 108 -0.24 20.93 -7.46
CA PRO A 108 -0.11 19.74 -6.64
C PRO A 108 0.32 18.53 -7.47
N PRO A 109 1.13 17.63 -6.91
CA PRO A 109 1.53 16.40 -7.58
C PRO A 109 0.32 15.52 -7.88
N LYS A 110 0.34 14.79 -8.98
CA LYS A 110 -0.80 13.96 -9.40
C LYS A 110 -0.56 12.49 -9.11
N VAL A 111 -1.62 11.78 -8.77
CA VAL A 111 -1.61 10.32 -8.75
C VAL A 111 -1.40 9.80 -10.18
N SER A 112 -0.66 8.70 -10.32
CA SER A 112 -0.50 8.04 -11.63
C SER A 112 -1.81 7.42 -12.12
N ASP A 113 -2.09 7.50 -13.42
CA ASP A 113 -3.30 6.93 -14.03
C ASP A 113 -3.43 5.42 -13.78
N ALA A 114 -2.29 4.72 -13.77
CA ALA A 114 -2.23 3.28 -13.48
C ALA A 114 -2.68 2.98 -12.04
N THR A 115 -2.20 3.74 -11.05
CA THR A 115 -2.57 3.56 -9.64
C THR A 115 -4.00 3.98 -9.38
N PHE A 116 -4.46 5.08 -10.01
CA PHE A 116 -5.86 5.49 -9.94
C PHE A 116 -6.79 4.38 -10.46
N THR A 117 -6.45 3.78 -11.61
CA THR A 117 -7.23 2.69 -12.19
C THR A 117 -7.22 1.45 -11.30
N ALA A 118 -6.05 1.06 -10.79
CA ALA A 118 -5.87 -0.15 -9.96
C ALA A 118 -6.61 -0.10 -8.62
N LEU A 119 -6.82 1.11 -8.08
CA LEU A 119 -7.45 1.36 -6.77
C LEU A 119 -8.85 1.98 -6.86
N SER A 120 -9.38 2.15 -8.08
CA SER A 120 -10.70 2.73 -8.33
C SER A 120 -11.86 1.96 -7.66
N ASP A 121 -11.66 0.67 -7.36
CA ASP A 121 -12.62 -0.18 -6.66
C ASP A 121 -12.78 0.18 -5.17
N VAL A 122 -11.75 0.75 -4.56
CA VAL A 122 -11.71 1.08 -3.12
C VAL A 122 -11.60 2.57 -2.82
N ALA A 123 -11.17 3.39 -3.78
CA ALA A 123 -10.95 4.82 -3.63
C ALA A 123 -11.69 5.60 -4.73
N PRO A 124 -12.79 6.31 -4.41
CA PRO A 124 -13.54 7.09 -5.39
C PRO A 124 -12.74 8.32 -5.85
N SER A 125 -13.16 8.98 -6.93
CA SER A 125 -12.45 10.15 -7.45
C SER A 125 -12.34 11.32 -6.46
N SER A 126 -13.31 11.48 -5.55
CA SER A 126 -13.27 12.51 -4.51
C SER A 126 -12.19 12.28 -3.47
N PHE A 127 -11.75 11.04 -3.27
CA PHE A 127 -10.67 10.69 -2.34
C PHE A 127 -9.33 11.30 -2.75
N TRP A 128 -9.10 11.42 -4.06
CA TRP A 128 -7.84 11.88 -4.62
C TRP A 128 -7.74 13.40 -4.77
N SER A 129 -8.82 14.15 -4.52
CA SER A 129 -8.77 15.62 -4.61
C SER A 129 -7.83 16.21 -3.54
N PRO A 130 -6.93 17.16 -3.87
CA PRO A 130 -6.70 17.85 -5.16
C PRO A 130 -5.70 17.17 -6.12
N TYR A 131 -5.15 16.02 -5.75
CA TYR A 131 -4.08 15.29 -6.44
C TYR A 131 -4.53 14.41 -7.64
N LYS A 132 -5.69 14.72 -8.24
CA LYS A 132 -6.23 14.01 -9.42
C LYS A 132 -5.88 14.74 -10.72
#